data_AF-A0A5Y2M922-F1
#
_entry.id   AF-A0A5Y2M922-F1
#
_cell.length_a   1.000
_cell.length_b   1.000
_cell.length_c   1.000
_cell.angle_alpha   90.00
_cell.angle_beta   90.00
_cell.angle_gamma   90.00
#
_symmetry.space_group_name_H-M   'P 1'
#
loop_
_entity.id
_entity.type
_entity.pdbx_description
1 polymer ?
#
loop_
_entity_poly.entity_id
_entity_poly.type
_entity_poly.pdbx_seq_one_letter_code
_entity_poly.pdbx_strand_id
1 'polypeptide(L)' 'KEALMRETFGKRFTLIIEPGFSPDQAELSSTRYAVEFSLSRHFNALLKWLRNGEDKRGRDEY' A
#
# COMPACT_ATOMS: atom_id res chain seq x y z
N LYS A 1 1.18 -20.02 -1.07
CA LYS A 1 1.31 -18.57 -1.38
C LYS A 1 2.21 -18.31 -2.58
N GLU A 2 3.46 -18.77 -2.57
CA GLU A 2 4.38 -18.58 -3.70
C GLU A 2 3.90 -19.23 -5.01
N ALA A 3 3.42 -20.48 -4.97
CA ALA A 3 2.88 -21.16 -6.16
C ALA A 3 1.72 -20.38 -6.81
N LEU A 4 0.80 -19.85 -6.01
CA LEU A 4 -0.32 -19.03 -6.46
C LEU A 4 0.16 -17.69 -7.05
N MET A 5 1.18 -17.06 -6.46
CA MET A 5 1.76 -15.83 -6.99
C MET A 5 2.42 -16.07 -8.35
N ARG A 6 3.22 -17.15 -8.47
CA ARG A 6 3.85 -17.56 -9.73
C ARG A 6 2.83 -17.92 -10.81
N GLU A 7 1.73 -18.56 -10.44
CA GLU A 7 0.61 -18.88 -11.34
C GLU A 7 -0.11 -17.61 -11.81
N THR A 8 -0.48 -16.73 -10.88
CA THR A 8 -1.31 -15.54 -11.16
C THR A 8 -0.59 -14.51 -12.02
N PHE A 9 0.69 -14.26 -11.75
CA PHE A 9 1.41 -13.17 -12.39
C PHE A 9 2.45 -13.67 -13.43
N GLY A 10 2.72 -14.98 -13.48
CA GLY A 10 3.57 -15.64 -14.46
C GLY A 10 5.07 -15.38 -14.29
N LYS A 11 5.80 -15.26 -15.41
CA LYS A 11 7.27 -15.00 -15.44
C LYS A 11 7.63 -13.51 -15.54
N ARG A 12 6.64 -12.61 -15.41
CA ARG A 12 6.82 -11.16 -15.65
C ARG A 12 7.51 -10.42 -14.50
N PHE A 13 7.68 -11.08 -13.37
CA PHE A 13 8.21 -10.52 -12.14
C PHE A 13 9.00 -11.62 -11.42
N THR A 14 9.97 -11.19 -10.64
CA THR A 14 10.71 -12.06 -9.73
C THR A 14 10.13 -11.87 -8.34
N LEU A 15 9.62 -12.94 -7.73
CA LEU A 15 9.16 -12.89 -6.36
C LEU A 15 10.36 -12.92 -5.40
N ILE A 16 10.45 -11.93 -4.53
CA ILE A 16 11.44 -11.84 -3.46
C ILE A 16 10.68 -11.83 -2.13
N ILE A 17 11.08 -12.69 -1.20
CA ILE A 17 10.54 -12.68 0.17
C ILE A 17 11.44 -11.76 0.99
N GLU A 18 10.89 -10.62 1.43
CA GLU A 18 11.61 -9.64 2.24
C GLU A 18 11.36 -9.86 3.73
N PRO A 19 12.35 -10.31 4.53
CA PRO A 19 12.17 -10.58 5.95
C PRO A 19 11.84 -9.34 6.79
N GLY A 20 12.22 -8.15 6.28
CA GLY A 20 11.95 -6.88 6.95
C GLY A 20 10.56 -6.31 6.70
N PHE A 21 9.80 -6.87 5.76
CA PHE A 21 8.46 -6.38 5.45
C PHE A 21 7.44 -6.90 6.44
N SER A 22 6.49 -6.05 6.80
CA SER A 22 5.34 -6.52 7.56
C SER A 22 4.49 -7.49 6.70
N PRO A 23 3.73 -8.41 7.31
CA PRO A 23 2.96 -9.41 6.56
C PRO A 23 1.92 -8.84 5.58
N ASP A 24 1.56 -7.56 5.75
CA ASP A 24 0.60 -6.80 4.94
C ASP A 24 1.27 -5.85 3.93
N GLN A 25 2.60 -5.87 3.83
CA GLN A 25 3.39 -5.00 2.98
C GLN A 25 3.92 -5.75 1.75
N ALA A 26 3.98 -5.06 0.62
CA ALA A 26 4.57 -5.53 -0.62
C ALA A 26 5.15 -4.34 -1.40
N GLU A 27 6.20 -4.61 -2.18
CA GLU A 27 6.78 -3.64 -3.11
C GLU A 27 6.85 -4.27 -4.49
N LEU A 28 6.46 -3.49 -5.50
CA LEU A 28 6.68 -3.82 -6.90
C LEU A 28 7.66 -2.79 -7.47
N SER A 29 8.86 -3.24 -7.83
CA SER A 29 9.90 -2.39 -8.37
C SER A 29 10.42 -2.86 -9.73
N SER A 30 10.95 -1.89 -10.47
CA SER A 30 11.62 -2.02 -11.75
C SER A 30 12.83 -1.08 -11.75
N THR A 31 13.62 -1.08 -12.81
CA THR A 31 14.81 -0.22 -12.92
C THR A 31 14.52 1.29 -12.83
N ARG A 32 13.27 1.71 -13.08
CA ARG A 32 12.89 3.14 -13.11
C ARG A 32 11.80 3.54 -12.14
N TYR A 33 11.05 2.57 -11.62
CA TYR A 33 9.86 2.83 -10.82
C TYR A 33 9.76 1.83 -9.68
N ALA A 34 9.30 2.30 -8.53
CA ALA A 34 8.92 1.46 -7.40
C ALA A 34 7.56 1.91 -6.89
N VAL A 35 6.71 0.93 -6.59
CA VAL A 35 5.40 1.14 -5.98
C VAL A 35 5.35 0.28 -4.72
N GLU A 36 5.18 0.94 -3.58
CA GLU A 36 5.03 0.27 -2.29
C GLU A 36 3.56 0.25 -1.88
N PHE A 37 3.12 -0.87 -1.32
CA PHE A 37 1.80 -1.04 -0.76
C PHE A 37 1.86 -1.65 0.63
N SER A 38 1.07 -1.13 1.56
CA SER A 38 0.86 -1.73 2.89
C SER A 38 -0.56 -1.43 3.35
N LEU A 39 -1.31 -2.45 3.75
CA LEU A 39 -2.70 -2.29 4.22
C LEU A 39 -2.76 -1.41 5.46
N SER A 40 -1.88 -1.63 6.43
CA SER A 40 -1.81 -0.85 7.66
C SER A 40 -1.46 0.61 7.39
N ARG A 41 -0.51 0.90 6.49
CA ARG A 41 -0.20 2.28 6.07
C ARG A 41 -1.39 2.92 5.37
N HIS A 42 -2.05 2.21 4.47
CA HIS A 42 -3.20 2.71 3.73
C HIS A 42 -4.39 3.02 4.65
N PHE A 43 -4.68 2.12 5.59
CA PHE A 43 -5.73 2.30 6.58
C PHE A 43 -5.44 3.50 7.51
N ASN A 44 -4.19 3.63 7.97
CA ASN A 44 -3.79 4.80 8.77
C ASN A 44 -3.91 6.11 7.99
N ALA A 45 -3.58 6.11 6.69
CA ALA A 45 -3.78 7.29 5.84
C ALA A 45 -5.28 7.64 5.71
N LEU A 46 -6.15 6.64 5.56
CA LEU A 46 -7.60 6.82 5.54
C LEU A 46 -8.13 7.40 6.86
N LEU A 47 -7.70 6.86 8.01
CA LEU A 47 -8.09 7.38 9.32
C LEU A 47 -7.64 8.84 9.52
N LYS A 48 -6.41 9.17 9.09
CA LYS A 48 -5.91 10.55 9.11
C LYS A 48 -6.76 11.46 8.23
N TRP A 49 -7.12 11.00 7.03
CA TRP A 49 -7.98 11.76 6.11
C TRP A 49 -9.36 12.00 6.71
N LEU A 50 -10.00 10.98 7.29
CA LEU A 50 -11.30 11.12 7.94
C LEU A 50 -11.27 12.14 9.07
N ARG A 51 -10.26 12.05 9.95
CA ARG A 51 -10.07 12.99 11.06
C ARG A 51 -9.84 14.43 10.56
N ASN A 52 -9.08 14.60 9.49
CA ASN A 52 -8.82 15.92 8.91
C ASN A 52 -10.01 16.45 8.08
N GLY A 53 -10.91 15.58 7.65
CA GLY A 53 -12.16 15.95 6.97
C GLY A 53 -13.22 16.53 7.91
N GLU A 54 -13.11 16.26 9.22
CA GLU A 54 -13.94 16.90 10.25
C GLU A 54 -13.53 18.36 10.50
N ASP A 55 -12.24 18.69 10.36
CA ASP A 55 -11.68 20.02 10.59
C ASP A 55 -12.08 21.06 9.51
N LYS A 56 -12.65 20.61 8.39
CA LYS A 56 -13.16 21.48 7.31
C LYS A 56 -14.66 21.76 7.38
N ARG A 57 -15.41 21.14 8.29
CA ARG A 57 -16.86 21.39 8.47
C ARG A 57 -17.17 22.56 9.40
N GLY A 58 -16.16 23.18 10.01
CA GLY A 58 -16.31 24.30 10.94
C GLY A 58 -15.92 25.67 10.37
N ARG A 59 -15.72 25.80 9.05
CA ARG A 59 -15.27 27.06 8.43
C ARG A 59 -16.12 27.48 7.23
N ASP A 60 -17.43 27.26 7.33
CA ASP A 60 -18.41 28.06 6.60
C ASP A 60 -18.91 29.16 7.54
N GLU A 61 -18.03 30.14 7.81
CA GLU A 61 -18.43 31.44 8.34
C GLU A 61 -18.82 32.32 7.14
N TYR A 62 -20.12 32.37 6.86
CA TYR A 62 -20.76 33.47 6.12
C TYR A 62 -21.52 34.34 7.11
#